data_AF-A0A1G2HN30-F1
#
_entry.id   AF-A0A1G2HN30-F1
#
_cell.length_a   1.000
_cell.length_b   1.000
_cell.length_c   1.000
_cell.angle_alpha   90.00
_cell.angle_beta   90.00
_cell.angle_gamma   90.00
#
_symmetry.space_group_name_H-M   'P 1'
#
loop_
_entity.id
_entity.type
_entity.pdbx_description
1 polymer ?
#
loop_
_entity_poly.entity_id
_entity_poly.type
_entity_poly.pdbx_seq_one_letter_code
_entity_poly.pdbx_strand_id
1 'polypeptide(L)' 'MDIDQVRLWATVGSIAIGTIAPAISIGFIGSTAVKSISRNPEAAAKIQTAMILAIAFAEAIAIYSLVIALIIKFVA' A
#
# COMPACT_ATOMS: atom_id res chain seq x y z
N MET A 1 11.91 -7.68 28.21
CA MET A 1 11.39 -8.28 26.98
C MET A 1 12.46 -9.24 26.48
N ASP A 2 12.07 -10.46 26.17
CA ASP A 2 12.98 -11.38 25.46
C ASP A 2 13.10 -10.96 23.98
N ILE A 3 14.02 -11.59 23.26
CA ILE A 3 14.31 -11.28 21.85
C ILE A 3 13.10 -11.60 20.95
N ASP A 4 12.35 -12.65 21.26
CA ASP A 4 11.21 -13.09 20.45
C ASP A 4 10.03 -12.11 20.54
N GLN A 5 9.80 -11.54 21.73
CA GLN A 5 8.86 -10.45 21.94
C GLN A 5 9.29 -9.20 21.18
N VAL A 6 10.57 -8.82 21.23
CA VAL A 6 11.08 -7.67 20.47
C VAL A 6 10.86 -7.86 18.96
N ARG A 7 11.20 -9.04 18.43
CA ARG A 7 10.96 -9.38 17.01
C ARG A 7 9.49 -9.31 16.63
N LEU A 8 8.60 -9.82 17.48
CA LEU A 8 7.16 -9.79 17.24
C LEU A 8 6.65 -8.35 17.12
N TRP A 9 7.00 -7.48 18.09
CA TRP A 9 6.57 -6.08 18.06
C TRP A 9 7.16 -5.31 16.89
N ALA A 10 8.43 -5.56 16.54
CA ALA A 10 9.06 -4.95 15.38
C ALA A 10 8.40 -5.40 14.06
N THR A 11 8.05 -6.67 13.94
CA THR A 11 7.32 -7.22 12.76
C THR A 11 5.97 -6.52 12.60
N VAL A 12 5.17 -6.48 13.68
CA VAL A 12 3.85 -5.85 13.68
C VAL A 12 3.94 -4.36 13.40
N GLY A 13 4.88 -3.66 14.04
CA GLY A 13 5.09 -2.23 13.85
C GLY A 13 5.50 -1.88 12.42
N SER A 14 6.38 -2.69 11.81
CA SER A 14 6.83 -2.48 10.43
C SER A 14 5.66 -2.51 9.44
N ILE A 15 4.78 -3.50 9.52
CA ILE A 15 3.57 -3.61 8.68
C ILE A 15 2.58 -2.50 9.00
N ALA A 16 2.24 -2.33 10.28
CA ALA A 16 1.17 -1.44 10.70
C ALA A 16 1.46 0.00 10.30
N ILE A 17 2.71 0.44 10.39
CA ILE A 17 3.11 1.80 10.02
C ILE A 17 3.36 1.88 8.51
N GLY A 18 4.05 0.90 7.92
CA GLY A 18 4.48 0.93 6.53
C GLY A 18 3.33 0.86 5.51
N THR A 19 2.16 0.37 5.91
CA THR A 19 0.97 0.26 5.05
C THR A 19 0.04 1.48 5.10
N ILE A 20 0.20 2.39 6.08
CA ILE A 20 -0.70 3.55 6.24
C ILE A 20 -0.65 4.49 5.04
N ALA A 21 0.55 4.90 4.62
CA ALA A 21 0.71 5.81 3.50
C ALA A 21 0.20 5.19 2.18
N PRO A 22 0.58 3.96 1.80
CA PRO A 22 -0.01 3.26 0.65
C PRO A 22 -1.54 3.19 0.70
N ALA A 23 -2.13 2.81 1.83
CA ALA A 23 -3.58 2.70 1.98
C ALA A 23 -4.29 4.03 1.72
N ILE A 24 -3.76 5.14 2.28
CA ILE A 24 -4.29 6.49 2.05
C ILE A 24 -4.15 6.88 0.58
N SER A 25 -2.98 6.66 -0.03
CA SER A 25 -2.73 6.97 -1.44
C SER A 25 -3.66 6.21 -2.37
N ILE A 26 -3.88 4.91 -2.15
CA ILE A 26 -4.78 4.08 -2.94
C ILE A 26 -6.22 4.58 -2.82
N GLY A 27 -6.68 4.89 -1.61
CA GLY A 27 -8.01 5.47 -1.39
C GLY A 27 -8.19 6.80 -2.13
N PHE A 28 -7.17 7.67 -2.08
CA PHE A 28 -7.19 8.95 -2.78
C PHE A 28 -7.23 8.78 -4.31
N ILE A 29 -6.35 7.93 -4.85
CA ILE A 29 -6.28 7.62 -6.30
C ILE A 29 -7.63 7.07 -6.79
N GLY A 30 -8.18 6.06 -6.10
CA GLY A 30 -9.46 5.46 -6.45
C GLY A 30 -10.62 6.46 -6.41
N SER A 31 -10.71 7.27 -5.34
CA SER A 31 -11.77 8.27 -5.22
C SER A 31 -11.71 9.34 -6.31
N THR A 32 -10.50 9.75 -6.71
CA THR A 32 -10.28 10.75 -7.75
C THR A 32 -10.60 10.18 -9.13
N ALA A 33 -10.20 8.93 -9.39
CA ALA A 33 -10.53 8.23 -10.63
C ALA A 33 -12.05 8.10 -10.81
N VAL A 34 -12.79 7.67 -9.78
CA VAL A 34 -14.25 7.55 -9.84
C VAL A 34 -14.92 8.90 -10.12
N LYS A 35 -14.49 9.98 -9.44
CA LYS A 35 -14.99 11.34 -9.70
C LYS A 35 -14.71 11.80 -11.12
N SER A 36 -13.51 11.53 -11.64
CA SER A 36 -13.13 11.89 -13.02
C SER A 36 -13.95 11.11 -14.05
N ILE A 37 -14.18 9.81 -13.85
CA ILE A 37 -15.01 8.98 -14.71
C ILE A 37 -16.46 9.46 -14.71
N SER A 38 -17.00 9.82 -13.54
CA SER A 38 -18.36 10.36 -13.44
C SER A 38 -18.54 11.68 -14.21
N ARG A 39 -17.47 12.48 -14.36
CA ARG A 39 -17.51 13.76 -15.10
C ARG A 39 -17.25 13.58 -16.59
N ASN A 40 -16.53 12.54 -16.98
CA ASN A 40 -16.25 12.21 -18.38
C ASN A 40 -16.28 10.67 -18.58
N PRO A 41 -17.46 10.08 -18.80
CA PRO A 41 -17.61 8.63 -18.96
C PRO A 41 -16.87 8.06 -20.17
N GLU A 42 -16.71 8.84 -21.24
CA GLU A 42 -16.03 8.41 -22.47
C GLU A 42 -14.53 8.15 -22.23
N ALA A 43 -13.93 8.80 -21.23
CA ALA A 43 -12.53 8.62 -20.85
C ALA A 43 -12.30 7.45 -19.86
N ALA A 44 -13.33 6.68 -19.50
CA ALA A 44 -13.28 5.71 -18.41
C ALA A 44 -12.14 4.69 -18.53
N ALA A 45 -11.96 4.09 -19.70
CA ALA A 45 -10.92 3.09 -19.92
C ALA A 45 -9.51 3.66 -19.69
N LYS A 46 -9.24 4.87 -20.21
CA LYS A 46 -7.94 5.53 -20.04
C LYS A 46 -7.67 5.89 -18.57
N ILE A 47 -8.70 6.38 -17.86
CA ILE A 47 -8.60 6.71 -16.44
C ILE A 47 -8.35 5.44 -15.61
N GLN A 48 -9.06 4.34 -15.87
CA GLN A 48 -8.84 3.07 -15.17
C GLN A 48 -7.43 2.55 -15.36
N THR A 49 -6.89 2.57 -16.58
CA THR A 49 -5.50 2.13 -16.84
C THR A 49 -4.50 2.96 -16.04
N ALA A 50 -4.64 4.29 -16.03
CA ALA A 50 -3.77 5.15 -15.25
C ALA A 50 -3.93 4.95 -13.73
N MET A 51 -5.16 4.75 -13.26
CA MET A 51 -5.48 4.47 -11.86
C MET A 51 -4.82 3.18 -11.38
N ILE A 52 -4.96 2.09 -12.14
CA ILE A 52 -4.37 0.78 -11.79
C ILE A 52 -2.85 0.88 -11.72
N LEU A 53 -2.21 1.55 -12.69
CA LEU A 53 -0.77 1.76 -12.69
C LEU A 53 -0.31 2.55 -11.45
N ALA A 54 -1.01 3.64 -11.12
CA ALA A 54 -0.70 4.44 -9.95
C ALA A 54 -0.90 3.66 -8.63
N ILE A 55 -1.96 2.85 -8.53
CA ILE A 55 -2.19 1.96 -7.39
C ILE A 55 -1.06 0.92 -7.27
N ALA A 56 -0.63 0.32 -8.39
CA ALA A 56 0.46 -0.65 -8.37
C ALA A 56 1.77 -0.05 -7.85
N PHE A 57 2.09 1.19 -8.23
CA PHE A 57 3.24 1.91 -7.69
C PHE A 57 3.08 2.26 -6.20
N ALA A 58 1.88 2.66 -5.77
CA ALA A 58 1.61 2.92 -4.36
C ALA A 58 1.74 1.63 -3.51
N GLU A 59 1.24 0.50 -4.03
CA GLU A 59 1.29 -0.81 -3.38
C GLU A 59 2.73 -1.33 -3.24
N ALA A 60 3.63 -1.00 -4.17
CA ALA A 60 5.03 -1.41 -4.09
C ALA A 60 5.71 -0.95 -2.77
N ILE A 61 5.29 0.19 -2.21
CA ILE A 61 5.78 0.68 -0.92
C ILE A 61 5.30 -0.21 0.23
N ALA A 62 4.04 -0.65 0.20
CA ALA A 62 3.51 -1.61 1.18
C ALA A 62 4.22 -2.96 1.08
N ILE A 63 4.56 -3.41 -0.14
CA ILE A 63 5.32 -4.65 -0.35
C ILE A 63 6.72 -4.54 0.27
N TYR A 64 7.42 -3.41 0.17
CA TYR A 64 8.70 -3.25 0.85
C TYR A 64 8.57 -3.35 2.38
N SER A 65 7.52 -2.75 2.96
CA SER A 65 7.22 -2.91 4.39
C SER A 65 6.95 -4.39 4.75
N LEU A 66 6.20 -5.11 3.91
CA LEU A 66 5.98 -6.55 4.07
C LEU A 66 7.27 -7.36 4.04
N VAL A 67 8.15 -7.09 3.07
CA VAL A 67 9.44 -7.77 2.96
C VAL A 67 10.29 -7.54 4.21
N ILE A 68 10.36 -6.31 4.72
CA ILE A 68 11.11 -5.99 5.94
C ILE A 68 10.52 -6.73 7.15
N ALA A 69 9.20 -6.76 7.29
CA ALA A 69 8.54 -7.50 8.38
C ALA A 69 8.84 -9.01 8.31
N LEU A 70 8.84 -9.61 7.12
CA LEU A 70 9.19 -11.02 6.93
C LEU A 70 10.65 -11.30 7.27
N ILE A 71 11.56 -10.39 6.89
CA ILE A 71 12.98 -10.48 7.26
C ILE A 71 13.14 -10.45 8.79
N ILE A 72 12.47 -9.52 9.48
CA ILE A 72 12.51 -9.43 10.95
C ILE A 72 11.97 -10.70 11.60
N LYS A 73 10.94 -11.32 11.03
CA LYS A 73 10.28 -12.48 11.63
C LYS A 73 11.03 -13.79 11.45
N PHE A 74 11.66 -13.99 10.28
CA PHE A 74 12.16 -15.30 9.86
C PHE A 74 13.67 -15.35 9.63
N VAL A 75 14.35 -14.20 9.50
CA VAL A 75 15.77 -14.14 9.14
C VAL A 75 16.60 -13.48 10.25
N ALA A 76 16.17 -12.32 10.73
CA ALA A 76 16.86 -11.54 11.76
C ALA A 76 16.55 -12.04 13.17
#